data_AF-J7L2D2-F1
#
_entry.id   AF-J7L2D2-F1
#
_cell.length_a   1.000
_cell.length_b   1.000
_cell.length_c   1.000
_cell.angle_alpha   90.00
_cell.angle_beta   90.00
_cell.angle_gamma   90.00
#
_symmetry.space_group_name_H-M   'P 1'
#
loop_
_entity.id
_entity.type
_entity.pdbx_description
1 polymer ?
#
loop_
_entity_poly.entity_id
_entity_poly.type
_entity_poly.pdbx_seq_one_letter_code
_entity_poly.pdbx_strand_id
1 'polypeptide(L)'
;MDTVVSLCRTHPDDAPHLPHHDWLRFWLHDSSAANANLHFTLNEAAAAVTDLRAQGRRVLLHCWAGASRTPAVATRYAVTALGAPLLPTMADMIRTVGGHLDNPSLSRAVAELDGRELPDPAKSLFNGHLPPRRTPTG
;
A
#
# COMPACT_ATOMS: atom_id res chain seq x y z
N MET A 1 2.88 -21.13 -5.99
CA MET A 1 1.45 -20.92 -5.70
C MET A 1 1.19 -19.44 -5.57
N ASP A 2 0.01 -19.00 -5.96
CA ASP A 2 -0.39 -17.60 -5.92
C ASP A 2 -1.17 -17.33 -4.63
N THR A 3 -0.98 -16.15 -4.02
CA THR A 3 -1.56 -15.76 -2.73
C THR A 3 -2.03 -14.30 -2.79
N VAL A 4 -3.11 -13.99 -2.09
CA VAL A 4 -3.69 -12.64 -2.05
C VAL A 4 -3.48 -12.00 -0.69
N VAL A 5 -2.97 -10.77 -0.69
CA VAL A 5 -2.95 -9.88 0.47
C VAL A 5 -3.94 -8.76 0.21
N SER A 6 -5.07 -8.81 0.91
CA SER A 6 -6.15 -7.82 0.79
C SER A 6 -6.06 -6.78 1.90
N LEU A 7 -6.09 -5.50 1.50
CA LEU A 7 -6.11 -4.36 2.41
C LEU A 7 -7.54 -3.86 2.73
N CYS A 8 -8.55 -4.55 2.18
CA CYS A 8 -9.96 -4.19 2.33
C CYS A 8 -10.60 -4.87 3.53
N ARG A 9 -11.75 -4.34 3.95
CA ARG A 9 -12.66 -5.00 4.90
C ARG A 9 -13.39 -6.21 4.27
N THR A 10 -13.31 -6.36 2.96
CA THR A 10 -14.22 -7.20 2.18
C THR A 10 -13.94 -8.71 2.31
N HIS A 11 -15.01 -9.49 2.31
CA HIS A 11 -15.05 -10.96 2.35
C HIS A 11 -14.57 -11.52 0.99
N PRO A 12 -14.05 -12.77 0.90
CA PRO A 12 -13.69 -13.39 -0.38
C PRO A 12 -14.81 -13.31 -1.44
N ASP A 13 -16.07 -13.31 -1.01
CA ASP A 13 -17.25 -13.18 -1.89
C ASP A 13 -17.35 -11.81 -2.59
N ASP A 14 -16.70 -10.77 -2.05
CA ASP A 14 -16.68 -9.42 -2.63
C ASP A 14 -15.61 -9.25 -3.72
N ALA A 15 -14.74 -10.26 -3.88
CA ALA A 15 -13.75 -10.32 -4.95
C ALA A 15 -13.80 -11.71 -5.63
N PRO A 16 -14.96 -12.08 -6.21
CA PRO A 16 -15.22 -13.42 -6.72
C PRO A 16 -14.39 -13.79 -7.96
N HIS A 17 -13.71 -12.80 -8.55
CA HIS A 17 -12.80 -12.97 -9.69
C HIS A 17 -11.38 -13.36 -9.25
N LEU A 18 -11.07 -13.28 -7.96
CA LEU A 18 -9.81 -13.79 -7.42
C LEU A 18 -10.01 -15.28 -7.09
N PRO A 19 -9.13 -16.19 -7.57
CA PRO A 19 -9.27 -17.60 -7.27
C PRO A 19 -9.25 -17.87 -5.77
N HIS A 20 -9.75 -19.03 -5.34
CA HIS A 20 -9.71 -19.53 -3.94
C HIS A 20 -8.27 -19.80 -3.44
N HIS A 21 -7.37 -18.85 -3.63
CA HIS A 21 -6.00 -18.85 -3.14
C HIS A 21 -5.97 -18.70 -1.62
N ASP A 22 -4.78 -18.81 -1.02
CA ASP A 22 -4.59 -18.38 0.36
C ASP A 22 -4.82 -16.86 0.47
N TRP A 23 -5.67 -16.42 1.42
CA TRP A 23 -5.97 -15.01 1.67
C TRP A 23 -5.38 -14.58 3.01
N LEU A 24 -4.58 -13.52 2.99
CA LEU A 24 -4.24 -12.75 4.18
C LEU A 24 -4.95 -11.40 4.12
N ARG A 25 -5.60 -11.00 5.21
CA ARG A 25 -6.43 -9.80 5.27
C ARG A 25 -5.91 -8.85 6.34
N PHE A 26 -5.66 -7.61 5.91
CA PHE A 26 -5.24 -6.51 6.78
C PHE A 26 -6.19 -5.35 6.57
N TRP A 27 -6.91 -4.94 7.60
CA TRP A 27 -7.88 -3.87 7.43
C TRP A 27 -7.19 -2.51 7.53
N LEU A 28 -7.01 -1.84 6.38
CA LEU A 28 -6.58 -0.45 6.31
C LEU A 28 -7.70 0.42 5.75
N HIS A 29 -8.02 1.48 6.49
CA HIS A 29 -8.93 2.54 6.05
C HIS A 29 -8.18 3.57 5.20
N ASP A 30 -8.84 4.04 4.14
CA ASP A 30 -8.32 5.13 3.30
C ASP A 30 -8.58 6.51 3.89
N SER A 31 -9.32 6.59 4.99
CA SER A 31 -9.70 7.86 5.63
C SER A 31 -8.70 8.22 6.73
N SER A 32 -8.40 9.51 6.87
CA SER A 32 -7.55 9.99 7.96
C SER A 32 -8.16 9.66 9.31
N ALA A 33 -7.32 9.31 10.29
CA ALA A 33 -7.71 8.98 11.67
C ALA A 33 -8.67 7.78 11.86
N ALA A 34 -9.07 7.07 10.80
CA ALA A 34 -9.97 5.91 10.89
C ALA A 34 -9.24 4.59 11.22
N ASN A 35 -7.90 4.60 11.21
CA ASN A 35 -7.08 3.44 11.54
C ASN A 35 -6.62 3.54 13.00
N ALA A 36 -7.10 2.65 13.88
CA ALA A 36 -6.71 2.65 15.29
C ALA A 36 -5.21 2.37 15.51
N ASN A 37 -4.62 1.50 14.69
CA ASN A 37 -3.21 1.08 14.78
C ASN A 37 -2.54 1.13 13.40
N LEU A 38 -2.59 2.30 12.74
CA LEU A 38 -2.13 2.48 11.35
C LEU A 38 -0.73 1.90 11.09
N HIS A 39 0.27 2.33 11.88
CA HIS A 39 1.67 1.92 11.71
C HIS A 39 1.85 0.42 11.84
N PHE A 40 1.23 -0.18 12.86
CA PHE A 40 1.28 -1.61 13.11
C PHE A 40 0.67 -2.37 11.94
N THR A 41 -0.59 -2.09 11.57
CA THR A 41 -1.28 -2.82 10.49
C THR A 41 -0.57 -2.68 9.16
N LEU A 42 -0.02 -1.50 8.84
CA LEU A 42 0.75 -1.27 7.63
C LEU A 42 2.04 -2.10 7.62
N ASN A 43 2.77 -2.11 8.73
CA ASN A 43 4.00 -2.86 8.86
C ASN A 43 3.76 -4.38 8.79
N GLU A 44 2.72 -4.89 9.45
CA GLU A 44 2.33 -6.30 9.42
C GLU A 44 1.92 -6.74 8.00
N ALA A 45 1.16 -5.90 7.28
CA ALA A 45 0.80 -6.20 5.89
C ALA A 45 2.05 -6.31 4.99
N ALA A 46 3.04 -5.43 5.18
CA ALA A 46 4.30 -5.49 4.44
C ALA A 46 5.18 -6.69 4.84
N ALA A 47 5.21 -7.06 6.12
CA ALA A 47 5.89 -8.24 6.61
C ALA A 47 5.28 -9.52 6.02
N ALA A 48 3.95 -9.62 5.97
CA ALA A 48 3.26 -10.73 5.32
C ALA A 48 3.61 -10.88 3.83
N VAL A 49 3.70 -9.76 3.09
CA VAL A 49 4.17 -9.79 1.70
C VAL A 49 5.61 -10.31 1.62
N THR A 50 6.48 -9.88 2.55
CA THR A 50 7.88 -10.32 2.64
C THR A 50 7.98 -11.83 2.85
N ASP A 51 7.24 -12.36 3.82
CA ASP A 51 7.27 -13.79 4.18
C ASP A 51 6.75 -14.67 3.03
N LEU A 52 5.65 -14.26 2.39
CA LEU A 52 5.10 -14.97 1.24
C LEU A 52 6.07 -14.93 0.05
N ARG A 53 6.72 -13.79 -0.18
CA ARG A 53 7.73 -13.62 -1.23
C ARG A 53 8.97 -14.48 -0.96
N ALA A 54 9.41 -14.59 0.30
CA ALA A 54 10.53 -15.43 0.71
C ALA A 54 10.25 -16.92 0.50
N GLN A 55 8.98 -17.33 0.57
CA GLN A 55 8.52 -18.69 0.22
C GLN A 55 8.44 -18.94 -1.30
N GLY A 56 8.82 -17.97 -2.15
CA GLY A 56 8.75 -18.10 -3.60
C GLY A 56 7.33 -17.98 -4.17
N ARG A 57 6.36 -17.47 -3.39
CA ARG A 57 4.98 -17.25 -3.86
C ARG A 57 4.86 -15.98 -4.70
N ARG A 58 3.92 -16.00 -5.64
CA ARG A 58 3.48 -14.77 -6.32
C ARG A 58 2.37 -14.16 -5.47
N VAL A 59 2.51 -12.88 -5.15
CA VAL A 59 1.60 -12.19 -4.22
C VAL A 59 0.84 -11.10 -4.98
N LEU A 60 -0.48 -11.19 -4.96
CA LEU A 60 -1.37 -10.09 -5.35
C LEU A 60 -1.65 -9.24 -4.13
N LEU A 61 -1.12 -8.02 -4.09
CA LEU A 61 -1.47 -7.00 -3.09
C LEU A 61 -2.51 -6.06 -3.68
N HIS A 62 -3.65 -5.90 -3.00
CA HIS A 62 -4.70 -5.00 -3.49
C HIS A 62 -5.47 -4.29 -2.37
N CYS A 63 -6.15 -3.21 -2.75
CA CYS A 63 -7.21 -2.58 -1.97
C CYS A 63 -8.40 -2.30 -2.91
N TRP A 64 -9.36 -1.47 -2.50
CA TRP A 64 -10.56 -1.22 -3.30
C TRP A 64 -10.24 -0.43 -4.58
N ALA A 65 -9.69 0.78 -4.43
CA ALA A 65 -9.32 1.64 -5.56
C ALA A 65 -7.86 1.50 -6.00
N GLY A 66 -7.05 0.72 -5.28
CA GLY A 66 -5.60 0.62 -5.49
C GLY A 66 -4.80 1.89 -5.19
N ALA A 67 -5.44 2.98 -4.75
CA ALA A 67 -4.89 4.32 -4.94
C ALA A 67 -3.99 4.87 -3.81
N SER A 68 -4.23 4.51 -2.55
CA SER A 68 -3.39 5.02 -1.44
C SER A 68 -2.90 3.93 -0.49
N ARG A 69 -3.73 2.93 -0.16
CA ARG A 69 -3.34 1.79 0.71
C ARG A 69 -2.33 0.85 0.06
N THR A 70 -2.61 0.42 -1.18
CA THR A 70 -1.72 -0.45 -1.95
C THR A 70 -0.31 0.13 -2.10
N PRO A 71 -0.11 1.38 -2.58
CA PRO A 71 1.23 1.91 -2.73
C PRO A 71 1.93 2.07 -1.37
N ALA A 72 1.23 2.39 -0.29
CA ALA A 72 1.84 2.50 1.03
C ALA A 72 2.43 1.17 1.54
N VAL A 73 1.68 0.07 1.44
CA VAL A 73 2.17 -1.27 1.83
C VAL A 73 3.27 -1.75 0.87
N ALA A 74 3.12 -1.51 -0.44
CA ALA A 74 4.13 -1.87 -1.44
C ALA A 74 5.45 -1.13 -1.21
N THR A 75 5.41 0.16 -0.89
CA THR A 75 6.59 0.96 -0.52
C THR A 75 7.25 0.40 0.73
N ARG A 76 6.48 0.12 1.79
CA ARG A 76 7.05 -0.43 3.03
C ARG A 76 7.76 -1.75 2.76
N TYR A 77 7.12 -2.66 2.04
CA TYR A 77 7.74 -3.92 1.60
C TYR A 77 9.05 -3.68 0.84
N ALA A 78 9.05 -2.81 -0.17
CA ALA A 78 10.24 -2.56 -0.98
C ALA A 78 11.41 -1.96 -0.17
N VAL A 79 11.11 -1.07 0.77
CA VAL A 79 12.13 -0.48 1.65
C VAL A 79 12.72 -1.54 2.59
N THR A 80 11.86 -2.30 3.29
CA THR A 80 12.33 -3.23 4.34
C THR A 80 12.91 -4.53 3.80
N ALA A 81 12.32 -5.07 2.73
CA ALA A 81 12.70 -6.38 2.19
C ALA A 81 13.73 -6.28 1.06
N LEU A 82 13.75 -5.17 0.31
CA LEU A 82 14.61 -5.00 -0.86
C LEU A 82 15.66 -3.88 -0.69
N GLY A 83 15.65 -3.16 0.43
CA GLY A 83 16.57 -2.04 0.68
C GLY A 83 16.36 -0.85 -0.26
N ALA A 84 15.15 -0.69 -0.81
CA ALA A 84 14.86 0.35 -1.78
C ALA A 84 14.83 1.75 -1.10
N PRO A 85 15.24 2.83 -1.81
CA PRO A 85 15.21 4.17 -1.25
C PRO A 85 13.77 4.66 -1.05
N LEU A 86 13.42 5.10 0.16
CA LEU A 86 12.05 5.41 0.58
C LEU A 86 11.29 6.37 -0.34
N LEU A 87 11.76 7.62 -0.49
CA LEU A 87 11.00 8.66 -1.19
C LEU A 87 10.85 8.39 -2.70
N PRO A 88 11.91 8.02 -3.44
CA PRO A 88 11.78 7.62 -4.84
C PRO A 88 10.81 6.44 -5.01
N THR A 89 10.95 5.41 -4.17
CA THR A 89 10.09 4.22 -4.19
C THR A 89 8.63 4.58 -3.93
N MET A 90 8.36 5.46 -2.97
CA MET A 90 7.01 5.90 -2.68
C MET A 90 6.38 6.66 -3.85
N ALA A 91 7.13 7.59 -4.45
CA ALA A 91 6.66 8.34 -5.59
C ALA A 91 6.37 7.41 -6.79
N ASP A 92 7.23 6.44 -7.04
CA ASP A 92 7.07 5.47 -8.13
C ASP A 92 5.90 4.54 -7.91
N MET A 93 5.74 3.97 -6.71
CA MET A 93 4.61 3.09 -6.39
C MET A 93 3.27 3.80 -6.56
N ILE A 94 3.16 5.06 -6.10
CA ILE A 94 1.96 5.87 -6.29
C ILE A 94 1.67 6.08 -7.78
N ARG A 95 2.68 6.37 -8.61
CA ARG A 95 2.49 6.50 -10.07
C ARG A 95 2.06 5.18 -10.71
N THR A 96 2.72 4.07 -10.38
CA THR A 96 2.47 2.75 -10.99
C THR A 96 1.04 2.27 -10.76
N VAL A 97 0.51 2.47 -9.55
CA VAL A 97 -0.87 2.08 -9.24
C VAL A 97 -1.91 3.10 -9.73
N GLY A 98 -1.47 4.26 -10.23
CA GLY A 98 -2.38 5.37 -10.58
C GLY A 98 -3.01 6.01 -9.33
N GLY A 99 -2.26 6.00 -8.24
CA GLY A 99 -2.67 6.44 -6.92
C GLY A 99 -2.65 7.96 -6.73
N HIS A 100 -3.19 8.40 -5.60
CA HIS A 100 -3.25 9.81 -5.22
C HIS A 100 -3.05 10.00 -3.71
N LEU A 101 -2.77 11.24 -3.30
CA LEU A 101 -2.43 11.64 -1.92
C LEU A 101 -3.59 12.37 -1.21
N ASP A 102 -4.85 12.10 -1.55
CA ASP A 102 -6.01 12.78 -0.91
C ASP A 102 -5.98 12.61 0.62
N ASN A 103 -5.49 11.45 1.07
CA ASN A 103 -5.18 11.21 2.46
C ASN A 103 -3.66 10.97 2.63
N PRO A 104 -2.90 11.99 3.09
CA PRO A 104 -1.47 11.86 3.28
C PRO A 104 -1.09 10.98 4.48
N SER A 105 -2.03 10.55 5.33
CA SER A 105 -1.71 9.79 6.56
C SER A 105 -0.97 8.48 6.27
N LEU A 106 -1.29 7.79 5.18
CA LEU A 106 -0.60 6.57 4.78
C LEU A 106 0.85 6.82 4.38
N SER A 107 1.12 7.85 3.57
CA SER A 107 2.49 8.23 3.17
C SER A 107 3.31 8.75 4.35
N ARG A 108 2.67 9.48 5.28
CA ARG A 108 3.29 9.91 6.54
C ARG A 108 3.66 8.72 7.41
N ALA A 109 2.74 7.79 7.62
CA ALA A 109 3.01 6.58 8.40
C ALA A 109 4.16 5.75 7.81
N VAL A 110 4.24 5.63 6.47
CA VAL A 110 5.35 4.97 5.79
C VAL A 110 6.68 5.67 6.05
N ALA A 111 6.71 7.01 6.03
CA ALA A 111 7.92 7.79 6.37
C ALA A 111 8.30 7.65 7.85
N GLU A 112 7.32 7.75 8.75
CA GLU A 112 7.51 7.66 10.20
C GLU A 112 8.05 6.28 10.61
N LEU A 113 7.57 5.21 9.95
CA LEU A 113 8.10 3.85 10.11
C LEU A 113 9.55 3.68 9.62
N ASP A 114 10.07 4.61 8.82
CA ASP A 114 11.48 4.70 8.41
C ASP A 114 12.27 5.72 9.26
N GLY A 115 11.66 6.25 10.32
CA GLY A 115 12.26 7.27 11.19
C GLY A 115 12.36 8.66 10.54
N ARG A 116 11.53 8.96 9.54
CA ARG A 116 11.51 10.23 8.82
C ARG A 116 10.19 10.97 9.00
N GLU A 117 10.27 12.28 9.05
CA GLU A 117 9.09 13.13 8.95
C GLU A 117 8.78 13.46 7.49
N LEU A 118 7.48 13.52 7.17
CA LEU A 118 6.99 13.89 5.83
C LEU A 118 5.83 14.90 5.95
N PRO A 119 6.10 16.15 6.35
CA PRO A 119 5.05 17.12 6.66
C PRO A 119 4.16 17.43 5.44
N ASP A 120 4.76 17.52 4.26
CA ASP A 120 4.08 17.77 2.98
C ASP A 120 4.43 16.68 1.94
N PRO A 121 3.70 15.55 1.94
CA PRO A 121 3.97 14.46 1.00
C PRO A 121 3.82 14.88 -0.47
N ALA A 122 2.92 15.80 -0.80
CA ALA A 122 2.71 16.24 -2.18
C ALA A 122 3.94 17.01 -2.69
N LYS A 123 4.48 17.91 -1.87
CA LYS A 123 5.71 18.63 -2.18
C LYS A 123 6.93 17.71 -2.21
N SER A 124 7.09 16.86 -1.21
CA SER A 124 8.27 15.99 -1.10
C SER A 124 8.35 14.89 -2.16
N LEU A 125 7.20 14.34 -2.58
CA LEU A 125 7.18 13.22 -3.54
C LEU A 125 7.01 13.67 -4.99
N PHE A 126 6.35 14.81 -5.21
CA PHE A 126 5.93 15.25 -6.54
C PHE A 126 6.23 16.72 -6.84
N ASN A 127 6.99 17.40 -5.98
CA ASN A 127 7.23 18.84 -6.09
C ASN A 127 5.92 19.67 -6.19
N GLY A 128 4.85 19.17 -5.56
CA GLY A 128 3.52 19.79 -5.60
C GLY A 128 2.69 19.48 -6.84
N HIS A 129 3.19 18.65 -7.77
CA HIS A 129 2.50 18.30 -9.01
C HIS A 129 2.08 16.83 -9.00
N LEU A 130 0.93 16.55 -8.35
CA LEU A 130 0.42 15.20 -8.22
C LEU A 130 0.19 14.53 -9.58
N PRO A 131 0.46 13.22 -9.70
CA PRO A 131 0.13 12.47 -10.91
C PRO A 131 -1.38 12.49 -11.15
N PRO A 132 -1.83 12.49 -12.43
CA PRO A 132 -3.24 12.44 -12.74
C PRO A 132 -3.87 11.15 -12.22
N ARG A 133 -5.12 11.22 -11.76
CA ARG A 133 -5.86 10.04 -11.32
C ARG A 133 -6.08 9.10 -12.49
N ARG A 134 -6.00 7.79 -12.25
CA ARG A 134 -6.64 6.83 -13.16
C ARG A 134 -8.14 7.07 -13.15
N THR A 135 -8.72 7.37 -14.31
CA THR A 135 -10.17 7.32 -14.50
C THR A 135 -10.63 5.87 -14.31
N PRO A 136 -11.73 5.61 -13.57
CA PRO A 136 -12.34 4.29 -13.57
C PRO A 136 -12.69 3.96 -15.02
N THR A 137 -12.14 2.87 -15.56
CA THR A 137 -12.70 2.27 -16.77
C THR A 137 -14.12 1.83 -16.41
N GLY A 138 -15.11 2.49 -17.01
CA GLY A 138 -16.52 2.20 -16.81
C GLY A 138 -16.94 0.82 -17.29
#